data_AF-A0AAE3DXM0-F1
#
_entry.id   AF-A0AAE3DXM0-F1
#
_cell.length_a   1.000
_cell.length_b   1.000
_cell.length_c   1.000
_cell.angle_alpha   90.00
_cell.angle_beta   90.00
_cell.angle_gamma   90.00
#
_symmetry.space_group_name_H-M   'P 1'
#
loop_
_entity.id
_entity.type
_entity.pdbx_description
1 polymer ?
#
loop_
_entity_poly.entity_id
_entity_poly.type
_entity_poly.pdbx_seq_one_letter_code
_entity_poly.pdbx_strand_id
1 'polypeptide(L)'
;MKNKNVNAILDFVRFTDIDELKVVRKDGGYCLEVTLLGETDTHFVKSIATLKLPMDIKHSSLTSGCRDSLSFLQKEQPTMMMNLGFGYLEVEDGKFDLEIVGDKRKDMTLSEIEEKLGYKIKLVSEK
;
A
#
# COMPACT_ATOMS: atom_id res chain seq x y z
N MET A 1 30.53 30.54 4.38
CA MET A 1 29.75 30.89 5.58
C MET A 1 28.96 29.66 6.00
N LYS A 2 29.10 29.23 7.26
CA LYS A 2 28.54 27.97 7.77
C LYS A 2 27.03 28.10 8.02
N ASN A 3 26.27 27.11 7.51
CA ASN A 3 24.89 26.78 7.84
C ASN A 3 24.70 26.62 9.36
N LYS A 4 24.48 27.74 10.07
CA LYS A 4 24.21 27.73 11.52
C LYS A 4 22.74 27.99 11.87
N ASN A 5 21.87 28.31 10.91
CA ASN A 5 20.50 28.75 11.19
C ASN A 5 19.38 27.81 10.74
N VAL A 6 19.64 26.72 10.02
CA VAL A 6 18.54 25.82 9.58
C VAL A 6 17.90 25.10 10.78
N ASN A 7 18.69 24.70 11.78
CA ASN A 7 18.17 24.03 12.96
C ASN A 7 17.39 24.95 13.91
N ALA A 8 17.69 26.26 13.94
CA ALA A 8 16.97 27.21 14.79
C ALA A 8 15.60 27.63 14.22
N ILE A 9 15.37 27.42 12.92
CA ILE A 9 14.09 27.72 12.24
C ILE A 9 13.09 26.58 12.47
N LEU A 10 13.54 25.34 12.68
CA LEU A 10 12.68 24.16 12.82
C LEU A 10 11.81 24.16 14.09
N ASP A 11 12.22 24.83 15.16
CA ASP A 11 11.49 24.86 16.43
C ASP A 11 10.19 25.71 16.38
N PHE A 12 9.94 26.44 15.28
CA PHE A 12 8.83 27.40 15.19
C PHE A 12 8.02 27.34 13.88
N VAL A 13 8.26 26.36 13.01
CA VAL A 13 7.47 26.20 11.78
C VAL A 13 6.21 25.41 12.08
N ARG A 14 5.05 26.02 11.84
CA ARG A 14 3.76 25.32 11.80
C ARG A 14 3.43 24.98 10.36
N PHE A 15 3.40 23.70 10.03
CA PHE A 15 2.93 23.25 8.72
C PHE A 15 1.41 23.32 8.67
N THR A 16 0.90 23.98 7.63
CA THR A 16 -0.53 24.26 7.45
C THR A 16 -1.12 23.45 6.30
N ASP A 17 -0.30 23.11 5.30
CA ASP A 17 -0.77 22.43 4.09
C ASP A 17 0.32 21.58 3.42
N ILE A 18 -0.11 20.69 2.53
CA ILE A 18 0.74 19.88 1.65
C ILE A 18 0.55 20.38 0.22
N ASP A 19 1.60 20.98 -0.35
CA ASP A 19 1.60 21.47 -1.74
C ASP A 19 1.73 20.30 -2.73
N GLU A 20 2.64 19.36 -2.44
CA GLU A 20 2.91 18.23 -3.32
C GLU A 20 3.24 16.97 -2.51
N LEU A 21 2.69 15.84 -2.95
CA LEU A 21 2.94 14.53 -2.39
C LEU A 21 3.12 13.51 -3.52
N LYS A 22 4.28 12.85 -3.56
CA LYS A 22 4.61 11.91 -4.65
C LYS A 22 5.39 10.71 -4.15
N VAL A 23 4.93 9.52 -4.51
CA VAL A 23 5.69 8.28 -4.29
C VAL A 23 6.61 8.04 -5.49
N VAL A 24 7.90 7.87 -5.22
CA VAL A 24 8.94 7.62 -6.23
C VAL A 24 9.75 6.38 -5.87
N ARG A 25 10.20 5.64 -6.88
CA ARG A 25 11.13 4.52 -6.70
C ARG A 25 12.57 5.04 -6.77
N LYS A 26 13.36 4.80 -5.72
CA LYS A 26 14.79 5.17 -5.65
C LYS A 26 15.56 4.03 -4.99
N ASP A 27 16.73 3.68 -5.54
CA ASP A 27 17.68 2.71 -4.97
C ASP A 27 17.05 1.38 -4.50
N GLY A 28 16.14 0.83 -5.31
CA GLY A 28 15.48 -0.45 -5.01
C GLY A 28 14.35 -0.37 -3.97
N GLY A 29 14.09 0.79 -3.37
CA GLY A 29 12.98 1.05 -2.46
C GLY A 29 12.03 2.15 -2.95
N TYR A 30 11.09 2.52 -2.08
CA TYR A 30 10.13 3.60 -2.32
C TYR A 30 10.41 4.77 -1.37
N CYS A 31 10.26 5.98 -1.89
CA CYS A 31 10.38 7.22 -1.13
C CYS A 31 9.14 8.08 -1.37
N LEU A 32 8.79 8.87 -0.37
CA LEU A 32 7.79 9.92 -0.44
C LEU A 32 8.50 11.26 -0.59
N GLU A 33 8.38 11.85 -1.76
CA GLU A 33 8.72 13.26 -1.96
C GLU A 33 7.55 14.10 -1.47
N VAL A 34 7.81 14.95 -0.50
CA VAL A 34 6.80 15.80 0.13
C VAL A 34 7.25 17.25 0.13
N THR A 35 6.33 18.11 -0.26
CA THR A 35 6.46 19.55 -0.20
C THR A 35 5.42 20.09 0.76
N LEU A 36 5.87 20.62 1.89
CA LEU A 36 5.02 21.17 2.94
C LEU A 36 5.04 22.71 2.88
N LEU A 37 3.87 23.30 3.03
CA LEU A 37 3.72 24.73 3.25
C LEU A 37 3.47 24.96 4.74
N GLY A 38 4.10 25.99 5.26
CA GLY A 38 3.89 26.39 6.64
C GLY A 38 4.20 27.85 6.84
N GLU A 39 4.13 28.25 8.09
CA GLU A 39 4.42 29.59 8.52
C GLU A 39 5.20 29.58 9.83
N THR A 40 5.96 30.65 9.98
CA THR A 40 6.51 31.11 11.24
C THR A 40 5.80 32.41 11.60
N ASP A 41 6.07 32.97 12.77
CA ASP A 41 5.51 34.28 13.17
C ASP A 41 5.82 35.43 12.20
N THR A 42 6.78 35.25 11.29
CA THR A 42 7.29 36.32 10.42
C THR A 42 7.31 35.97 8.93
N HIS A 43 7.20 34.70 8.55
CA HIS A 43 7.38 34.26 7.16
C HIS A 43 6.55 33.03 6.83
N PHE A 44 6.08 32.95 5.59
CA PHE A 44 5.66 31.70 4.97
C PHE A 44 6.89 30.88 4.53
N VAL A 45 6.84 29.57 4.74
CA VAL A 45 7.95 28.65 4.51
C VAL A 45 7.47 27.50 3.62
N LYS A 46 8.33 27.13 2.67
CA LYS A 46 8.18 25.92 1.86
C LYS A 46 9.30 24.95 2.25
N SER A 47 8.93 23.77 2.73
CA SER A 47 9.86 22.71 3.12
C SER A 47 9.76 21.54 2.13
N ILE A 48 10.90 21.05 1.66
CA ILE A 48 10.96 19.92 0.72
C ILE A 48 11.76 18.81 1.39
N ALA A 49 11.17 17.62 1.49
CA ALA A 49 11.80 16.45 2.05
C ALA A 49 11.60 15.21 1.18
N THR A 50 12.57 14.30 1.21
CA THR A 50 12.44 12.96 0.65
C THR A 50 12.50 11.96 1.80
N LEU A 51 11.37 11.35 2.11
CA LEU A 51 11.22 10.40 3.21
C LEU A 51 11.31 8.97 2.67
N LYS A 52 12.15 8.12 3.26
CA LYS A 52 12.17 6.69 2.91
C LYS A 52 10.90 6.04 3.42
N LEU A 53 10.16 5.36 2.55
CA LEU A 53 9.00 4.59 2.96
C LEU A 53 9.45 3.21 3.48
N PRO A 54 9.00 2.79 4.67
CA PRO A 54 9.32 1.48 5.22
C PRO A 54 8.45 0.38 4.57
N MET A 55 8.36 0.36 3.24
CA MET A 55 7.56 -0.60 2.50
C MET A 55 8.28 -1.95 2.39
N ASP A 56 7.63 -3.02 2.87
CA ASP A 56 7.92 -4.40 2.45
C ASP A 56 6.76 -4.97 1.62
N ILE A 57 6.93 -4.95 0.30
CA ILE A 57 5.91 -5.44 -0.65
C ILE A 57 5.58 -6.92 -0.42
N LYS A 58 6.54 -7.72 0.08
CA LYS A 58 6.29 -9.16 0.34
C LYS A 58 5.28 -9.37 1.46
N HIS A 59 5.08 -8.37 2.32
CA HIS A 59 4.10 -8.36 3.39
C HIS A 59 2.86 -7.53 3.04
N SER A 60 2.69 -7.11 1.79
CA SER A 60 1.48 -6.41 1.38
C SER A 60 0.29 -7.37 1.33
N SER A 61 -0.84 -6.91 1.85
CA SER A 61 -2.07 -7.71 1.93
C SER A 61 -3.29 -6.81 1.75
N LEU A 62 -4.35 -7.40 1.22
CA LEU A 62 -5.68 -6.80 1.18
C LEU A 62 -6.60 -7.65 2.05
N THR A 63 -7.30 -7.01 2.98
CA THR A 63 -8.21 -7.69 3.91
C THR A 63 -9.53 -6.95 3.98
N SER A 64 -10.64 -7.68 3.97
CA SER A 64 -11.94 -7.18 4.37
C SER A 64 -12.17 -7.51 5.84
N GLY A 65 -12.30 -6.51 6.71
CA GLY A 65 -12.64 -6.70 8.12
C GLY A 65 -13.93 -5.98 8.48
N CYS A 66 -14.72 -6.56 9.40
CA CYS A 66 -15.60 -5.75 10.25
C CYS A 66 -14.71 -5.07 11.28
N ARG A 67 -14.97 -3.80 11.60
CA ARG A 67 -14.44 -3.23 12.85
C ARG A 67 -14.93 -4.15 13.96
N ASP A 68 -14.06 -4.52 14.89
CA ASP A 68 -14.50 -5.11 16.15
C ASP A 68 -15.37 -4.08 16.90
N SER A 69 -16.65 -4.04 16.60
CA SER A 69 -17.65 -3.41 17.45
C SER A 69 -18.68 -4.44 17.87
N LEU A 70 -18.74 -4.62 19.19
CA LEU A 70 -19.83 -5.21 19.96
C LEU A 70 -21.16 -4.44 19.78
N SER A 71 -21.55 -4.10 18.55
CA SER A 71 -22.80 -3.41 18.24
C SER A 71 -23.57 -4.16 17.16
N PHE A 72 -24.42 -5.09 17.61
CA PHE A 72 -25.39 -5.85 16.81
C PHE A 72 -26.47 -4.99 16.13
N LEU A 73 -26.25 -3.69 15.86
CA LEU A 73 -27.29 -2.76 15.41
C LEU A 73 -26.89 -1.75 14.31
N GLN A 74 -25.74 -1.88 13.66
CA GLN A 74 -25.47 -1.10 12.44
C GLN A 74 -25.06 -2.03 11.31
N LYS A 75 -25.59 -1.77 10.11
CA LYS A 75 -25.12 -2.39 8.86
C LYS A 75 -23.66 -1.97 8.66
N GLU A 76 -22.75 -2.68 9.29
CA GLU A 76 -21.31 -2.50 9.10
C GLU A 76 -20.99 -2.97 7.68
N GLN A 77 -20.80 -2.01 6.77
CA GLN A 77 -20.14 -2.33 5.52
C GLN A 77 -18.71 -2.77 5.87
N PRO A 78 -18.22 -3.89 5.32
CA PRO A 78 -16.86 -4.33 5.58
C PRO A 78 -15.89 -3.21 5.18
N THR A 79 -15.11 -2.70 6.14
CA THR A 79 -14.06 -1.74 5.85
C THR A 79 -12.93 -2.49 5.18
N MET A 80 -12.67 -2.19 3.91
CA MET A 80 -11.53 -2.74 3.21
C MET A 80 -10.27 -2.04 3.67
N MET A 81 -9.26 -2.83 4.00
CA MET A 81 -7.97 -2.34 4.44
C MET A 81 -6.86 -2.93 3.58
N MET A 82 -5.92 -2.09 3.20
CA MET A 82 -4.74 -2.48 2.44
C MET A 82 -3.48 -2.20 3.25
N ASN A 83 -2.66 -3.23 3.44
CA ASN A 83 -1.31 -3.08 3.97
C ASN A 83 -0.33 -3.02 2.81
N LEU A 84 0.46 -1.97 2.73
CA LEU A 84 1.51 -1.77 1.72
C LEU A 84 2.92 -2.10 2.26
N GLY A 85 2.98 -2.83 3.37
CA GLY A 85 4.21 -3.22 4.06
C GLY A 85 4.64 -2.28 5.19
N PHE A 86 3.86 -1.23 5.50
CA PHE A 86 4.12 -0.30 6.61
C PHE A 86 2.90 -0.06 7.52
N GLY A 87 1.87 -0.90 7.42
CA GLY A 87 0.63 -0.77 8.19
C GLY A 87 -0.61 -0.75 7.30
N TYR A 88 -1.78 -0.93 7.92
CA TYR A 88 -3.06 -0.95 7.23
C TYR A 88 -3.59 0.46 6.98
N LEU A 89 -3.96 0.74 5.74
CA LEU A 89 -4.67 1.93 5.31
C LEU A 89 -6.09 1.54 4.90
N GLU A 90 -7.06 2.39 5.22
CA GLU A 90 -8.45 2.23 4.77
C GLU A 90 -8.54 2.52 3.27
N VAL A 91 -9.25 1.66 2.54
CA VAL A 91 -9.59 1.89 1.14
C VAL A 91 -10.77 2.85 1.10
N GLU A 92 -10.58 4.01 0.47
CA GLU A 92 -11.62 5.03 0.33
C GLU A 92 -12.86 4.44 -0.36
N ASP A 93 -14.04 4.68 0.22
CA ASP A 93 -15.33 4.10 -0.19
C ASP A 93 -15.38 2.55 -0.25
N GLY A 94 -14.36 1.85 0.23
CA GLY A 94 -14.23 0.40 0.03
C GLY A 94 -14.17 -0.03 -1.44
N LYS A 95 -13.87 0.90 -2.36
CA LYS A 95 -13.80 0.62 -3.80
C LYS A 95 -12.39 0.25 -4.19
N PHE A 96 -12.21 -0.96 -4.71
CA PHE A 96 -10.95 -1.40 -5.31
C PHE A 96 -11.25 -2.20 -6.58
N ASP A 97 -10.45 -1.96 -7.61
CA ASP A 97 -10.53 -2.68 -8.87
C ASP A 97 -9.40 -3.70 -8.95
N LEU A 98 -9.72 -4.92 -9.40
CA LEU A 98 -8.75 -5.95 -9.71
C LEU A 98 -8.77 -6.23 -11.21
N GLU A 99 -7.60 -6.17 -11.82
CA GLU A 99 -7.39 -6.62 -13.18
C GLU A 99 -6.55 -7.90 -13.18
N ILE A 100 -7.07 -8.95 -13.83
CA ILE A 100 -6.30 -10.18 -14.05
C ILE A 100 -5.35 -9.92 -15.22
N VAL A 101 -4.08 -9.70 -14.92
CA VAL A 101 -3.03 -9.40 -15.91
C VAL A 101 -2.37 -10.65 -16.53
N GLY A 102 -2.82 -11.85 -16.15
CA GLY A 102 -2.37 -13.10 -16.77
C GLY A 102 -2.58 -14.33 -15.90
N ASP A 103 -2.51 -15.51 -16.54
CA ASP A 103 -2.64 -16.81 -15.88
C ASP A 103 -1.28 -17.41 -15.51
N LYS A 104 -1.21 -18.06 -14.35
CA LYS A 104 -0.05 -18.88 -13.98
C LYS A 104 -0.25 -20.30 -14.50
N ARG A 105 0.70 -20.78 -15.32
CA ARG A 105 0.80 -22.22 -15.62
C ARG A 105 1.24 -22.94 -14.36
N LYS A 106 0.47 -23.98 -13.99
CA LYS A 106 0.82 -24.90 -12.91
C LYS A 106 1.04 -26.27 -13.54
N ASP A 107 2.28 -26.75 -13.47
CA ASP A 107 2.54 -28.15 -13.75
C ASP A 107 1.88 -28.99 -12.65
N MET A 108 1.11 -29.99 -13.06
CA MET A 108 0.44 -30.91 -12.17
C MET A 108 0.73 -32.33 -12.65
N THR A 109 0.87 -33.23 -11.69
CA THR A 109 0.93 -34.67 -11.95
C THR A 109 -0.44 -35.16 -12.44
N LEU A 110 -0.46 -36.30 -13.14
CA LEU A 110 -1.71 -36.93 -13.57
C LEU A 110 -2.65 -37.19 -12.37
N SER A 111 -2.10 -37.62 -11.24
CA SER A 111 -2.88 -37.86 -10.01
C SER A 111 -3.53 -36.60 -9.45
N GLU A 112 -2.84 -35.46 -9.44
CA GLU A 112 -3.44 -34.17 -9.04
C GLU A 112 -4.53 -33.71 -10.00
N ILE A 113 -4.39 -34.03 -11.30
CA ILE A 113 -5.41 -33.74 -12.31
C ILE A 113 -6.64 -34.63 -12.05
N GLU A 114 -6.45 -35.94 -11.88
CA GLU A 114 -7.52 -36.91 -11.61
C GLU A 114 -8.29 -36.58 -10.33
N GLU A 115 -7.58 -36.18 -9.25
CA GLU A 115 -8.19 -35.76 -7.99
C GLU A 115 -9.08 -34.53 -8.17
N LYS A 116 -8.61 -33.52 -8.90
CA LYS A 116 -9.40 -32.32 -9.20
C LYS A 116 -10.62 -32.60 -10.09
N LEU A 117 -10.49 -33.53 -11.04
CA LEU A 117 -11.55 -33.86 -11.98
C LEU A 117 -12.56 -34.88 -11.42
N GLY A 118 -12.17 -35.64 -10.39
CA GLY A 118 -13.01 -36.67 -9.78
C GLY A 118 -13.11 -37.97 -10.58
N TYR A 119 -12.25 -38.18 -11.58
CA TYR A 119 -12.22 -39.41 -12.37
C TYR A 119 -10.82 -39.74 -12.88
N LYS A 120 -10.60 -41.03 -13.20
CA LYS A 120 -9.32 -41.51 -13.76
C LYS A 120 -9.22 -41.23 -15.25
N ILE A 121 -8.08 -40.73 -15.68
CA ILE A 121 -7.77 -40.44 -17.09
C ILE A 121 -7.13 -41.67 -17.70
N LYS A 122 -7.68 -42.15 -18.83
CA LYS A 122 -7.08 -43.25 -19.60
C LYS A 122 -6.34 -42.67 -20.79
N LEU A 123 -5.01 -42.67 -20.74
CA LEU A 123 -4.16 -42.30 -21.88
C LEU A 123 -4.27 -43.39 -22.94
N VAL A 124 -4.60 -43.01 -24.17
CA VAL A 124 -4.63 -43.90 -25.34
C VAL A 124 -3.57 -43.39 -26.29
N SER A 125 -2.60 -44.24 -26.67
CA SER A 125 -1.63 -43.87 -27.70
C SER A 125 -2.28 -43.97 -29.08
N GLU A 126 -2.20 -42.92 -29.87
CA GLU A 126 -2.53 -42.99 -31.29
C GLU A 126 -1.45 -43.82 -32.02
N LYS A 127 -1.88 -44.62 -33.00
CA LYS A 127 -1.05 -45.54 -33.79
C LYS A 127 -0.49 -44.85 -35.03
#